data_AF-A0A537NF25-F1
#
_entry.id   AF-A0A537NF25-F1
#
_cell.length_a   1.000
_cell.length_b   1.000
_cell.length_c   1.000
_cell.angle_alpha   90.00
_cell.angle_beta   90.00
_cell.angle_gamma   90.00
#
_symmetry.space_group_name_H-M   'P 1'
#
loop_
_entity.id
_entity.type
_entity.pdbx_description
1 polymer ?
#
loop_
_entity_poly.entity_id
_entity_poly.type
_entity_poly.pdbx_seq_one_letter_code
_entity_poly.pdbx_strand_id
1 'polypeptide(L)' 'MDFEYTDRTKELQEKLTKFMDEVVYPAESVYEEQLTAAKDRWQLPPVMEQCKAEAKKRGLWNMFLPA' A
#
# COMPACT_ATOMS: atom_id res chain seq x y z
N MET A 1 -11.05 9.91 -30.19
CA MET A 1 -9.96 9.13 -29.57
C MET A 1 -10.51 8.66 -28.24
N ASP A 2 -10.59 7.36 -28.02
CA ASP A 2 -11.16 6.80 -26.80
C ASP A 2 -10.06 6.70 -25.74
N PHE A 3 -10.22 7.42 -24.63
CA PHE A 3 -9.24 7.52 -23.55
C PHE A 3 -9.72 6.80 -22.29
N GLU A 4 -10.84 6.09 -22.36
CA GLU A 4 -11.36 5.38 -21.20
C GLU A 4 -10.48 4.20 -20.79
N TYR A 5 -10.36 4.01 -19.48
CA TYR A 5 -9.74 2.84 -18.91
C TYR A 5 -10.62 1.59 -19.11
N THR A 6 -9.97 0.44 -19.31
CA THR A 6 -10.67 -0.86 -19.33
C THR A 6 -11.34 -1.13 -17.98
N ASP A 7 -12.39 -1.96 -17.97
CA ASP A 7 -13.10 -2.33 -16.74
C ASP A 7 -12.15 -2.95 -15.70
N ARG A 8 -11.20 -3.79 -16.16
CA ARG A 8 -10.14 -4.34 -15.30
C ARG A 8 -9.30 -3.24 -14.63
N THR A 9 -8.94 -2.20 -15.37
CA THR A 9 -8.17 -1.08 -14.81
C THR A 9 -8.99 -0.31 -13.79
N LYS A 10 -10.28 -0.07 -14.06
CA LYS A 10 -11.20 0.61 -13.14
C LYS A 10 -11.34 -0.19 -11.82
N GLU A 11 -11.51 -1.51 -11.90
CA GLU A 11 -11.56 -2.40 -10.73
C GLU A 11 -10.27 -2.38 -9.89
N LEU A 12 -9.11 -2.39 -10.56
CA LEU A 12 -7.81 -2.32 -9.87
C LEU A 12 -7.59 -0.97 -9.20
N GLN A 13 -8.00 0.13 -9.84
CA GLN A 13 -7.96 1.46 -9.22
C GLN A 13 -8.83 1.51 -7.97
N GLU A 14 -10.06 0.99 -8.02
CA GLU A 14 -10.95 0.99 -6.84
C GLU A 14 -10.35 0.18 -5.68
N LYS A 15 -9.80 -1.01 -5.96
CA LYS A 15 -9.14 -1.84 -4.95
C LYS A 15 -7.92 -1.15 -4.35
N LEU A 16 -7.12 -0.47 -5.18
CA LEU A 16 -5.94 0.27 -4.73
C LEU A 16 -6.34 1.45 -3.85
N THR A 17 -7.30 2.27 -4.28
CA THR A 17 -7.76 3.43 -3.51
C THR A 17 -8.27 3.02 -2.14
N LYS A 18 -9.11 1.98 -2.06
CA LYS A 18 -9.59 1.45 -0.76
C LYS A 18 -8.45 0.96 0.13
N PHE A 19 -7.43 0.31 -0.45
CA PHE A 19 -6.25 -0.10 0.32
C PHE A 19 -5.45 1.10 0.84
N MET A 20 -5.31 2.16 0.05
CA MET A 20 -4.65 3.38 0.51
C MET A 20 -5.40 4.02 1.68
N ASP A 21 -6.72 4.19 1.54
CA ASP A 21 -7.58 4.83 2.54
C ASP A 21 -7.69 4.04 3.85
N GLU A 22 -7.83 2.72 3.76
CA GLU A 22 -8.07 1.88 4.93
C GLU A 22 -6.78 1.45 5.64
N VAL A 23 -5.65 1.36 4.94
CA VAL A 23 -4.44 0.71 5.44
C VAL A 23 -3.22 1.61 5.38
N VAL A 24 -2.96 2.29 4.26
CA VAL A 24 -1.72 3.03 4.07
C VAL A 24 -1.75 4.37 4.79
N TYR A 25 -2.73 5.23 4.51
CA TYR A 25 -2.79 6.56 5.15
C TYR A 25 -2.92 6.50 6.68
N PRO A 26 -3.74 5.60 7.26
CA PRO A 26 -3.76 5.45 8.72
C PRO A 26 -2.44 4.96 9.31
N ALA A 27 -1.66 4.20 8.55
CA ALA A 27 -0.36 3.69 8.96
C ALA A 27 0.77 4.73 8.90
N GLU A 28 0.60 5.84 8.18
CA GLU A 28 1.64 6.89 8.05
C GLU A 28 1.99 7.51 9.42
N SER A 29 0.98 7.87 10.21
CA SER A 29 1.21 8.41 11.57
C SER A 29 1.95 7.40 12.44
N VAL A 30 1.55 6.13 12.39
CA VAL A 30 2.18 5.04 13.16
C VAL A 30 3.62 4.81 12.70
N TYR A 31 3.88 4.92 11.40
CA TYR A 31 5.21 4.79 10.83
C TYR A 31 6.15 5.89 11.34
N GLU A 32 5.69 7.14 11.33
CA GLU A 32 6.48 8.27 11.84
C GLU A 32 6.78 8.15 13.34
N GLU A 33 5.79 7.75 14.14
CA GLU A 33 5.97 7.49 15.58
C GLU A 33 6.99 6.38 15.82
N GLN A 34 6.87 5.26 15.12
CA GLN A 34 7.79 4.12 15.24
C GLN A 34 9.21 4.48 14.77
N LEU A 35 9.33 5.26 13.70
CA LEU A 35 10.62 5.71 13.18
C LEU A 35 11.31 6.68 14.14
N THR A 36 10.55 7.59 14.78
CA THR A 36 11.07 8.54 15.77
C THR A 36 11.47 7.86 17.07
N ALA A 37 10.73 6.83 17.48
CA ALA A 37 11.03 6.03 18.67
C ALA A 37 12.16 5.01 18.45
N ALA A 38 12.52 4.71 17.20
CA ALA A 38 13.55 3.74 16.88
C ALA A 38 14.94 4.24 17.32
N LYS A 39 15.73 3.33 17.89
CA LYS A 39 17.13 3.63 18.26
C LYS A 39 18.03 3.85 17.05
N ASP A 40 17.64 3.28 15.91
CA ASP A 40 18.36 3.38 14.65
C ASP A 40 17.36 3.70 13.53
N ARG A 41 17.62 4.78 12.80
CA ARG A 41 16.79 5.28 11.70
C ARG A 41 16.69 4.28 10.54
N TRP A 42 17.63 3.34 10.43
CA TRP A 42 17.64 2.32 9.39
C TRP A 42 16.82 1.08 9.74
N GLN A 43 16.25 1.01 10.94
CA GLN A 43 15.35 -0.07 11.32
C GLN A 43 14.00 0.09 10.61
N LEU A 44 13.53 -1.01 10.03
CA LEU A 44 12.22 -1.03 9.38
C LEU A 44 11.13 -1.03 10.46
N PRO A 45 10.22 -0.05 10.48
CA PRO A 45 9.11 -0.03 11.42
C PRO A 45 8.20 -1.24 11.24
N PRO A 46 7.73 -1.90 12.32
CA PRO A 46 6.82 -3.04 12.25
C PRO A 46 5.56 -2.80 11.41
N VAL A 47 5.06 -1.56 11.38
CA VAL A 47 3.87 -1.21 10.57
C VAL A 47 4.08 -1.46 9.07
N MET A 48 5.31 -1.34 8.56
CA MET A 48 5.60 -1.64 7.14
C MET A 48 5.33 -3.10 6.78
N GLU A 49 5.68 -4.03 7.66
CA GLU A 49 5.42 -5.45 7.40
C GLU A 49 3.92 -5.78 7.46
N GLN A 50 3.17 -5.09 8.32
CA GLN A 50 1.71 -5.21 8.38
C GLN A 50 1.05 -4.72 7.08
N CYS A 51 1.45 -3.54 6.58
CA CYS A 51 0.96 -3.01 5.31
C CYS A 51 1.30 -3.94 4.13
N LYS A 52 2.51 -4.50 4.08
CA LYS A 52 2.92 -5.46 3.03
C LYS A 52 2.10 -6.75 3.09
N ALA A 53 1.84 -7.28 4.29
CA ALA A 53 1.04 -8.48 4.47
C ALA A 53 -0.40 -8.28 3.96
N GLU A 54 -1.00 -7.12 4.28
CA GLU A 54 -2.34 -6.78 3.82
C GLU A 54 -2.39 -6.53 2.30
N ALA A 55 -1.37 -5.88 1.72
CA ALA A 55 -1.24 -5.71 0.27
C ALA A 55 -1.21 -7.07 -0.47
N LYS A 56 -0.41 -8.02 0.03
CA LYS A 56 -0.36 -9.40 -0.50
C LYS A 56 -1.71 -10.10 -0.40
N LYS A 57 -2.39 -9.99 0.74
CA LYS A 57 -3.71 -10.60 0.96
C LYS A 57 -4.78 -10.06 0.00
N ARG A 58 -4.71 -8.77 -0.35
CA ARG A 58 -5.61 -8.12 -1.31
C ARG A 58 -5.21 -8.32 -2.78
N GLY A 59 -4.12 -9.04 -3.05
CA GLY A 59 -3.59 -9.25 -4.40
C GLY A 59 -2.97 -7.99 -5.03
N LEU A 60 -2.67 -6.96 -4.24
CA LEU A 60 -2.04 -5.71 -4.65
C LEU A 60 -0.51 -5.79 -4.55
N TRP A 61 0.07 -6.94 -4.93
CA TRP A 61 1.50 -7.21 -4.79
C TRP A 61 2.15 -7.41 -6.16
N ASN A 62 3.34 -6.84 -6.34
CA ASN A 62 4.08 -6.90 -7.61
C ASN A 62 3.30 -6.43 -8.85
N MET A 63 2.40 -5.45 -8.69
CA MET A 63 1.56 -4.93 -9.80
C MET A 63 2.35 -4.26 -10.94
N PHE A 64 3.65 -4.00 -10.75
CA PHE A 64 4.55 -3.47 -11.77
C PHE A 64 5.13 -4.55 -12.70
N LEU A 65 5.00 -5.83 -12.34
CA LEU A 65 5.42 -6.93 -13.21
C LEU A 65 4.34 -7.15 -14.27
N PRO A 66 4.70 -7.19 -15.57
CA PRO A 66 3.76 -7.57 -16.61
C PRO A 66 3.30 -9.01 -16.36
N ALA A 67 2.01 -9.24 -16.57
CA ALA A 67 1.38 -10.56 -16.50
C ALA A 67 1.75 -11.41 -17.71
#